data_AF-A0A7C4ZC92-F1
#
_entry.id   AF-A0A7C4ZC92-F1
#
_cell.length_a   1.000
_cell.length_b   1.000
_cell.length_c   1.000
_cell.angle_alpha   90.00
_cell.angle_beta   90.00
_cell.angle_gamma   90.00
#
_symmetry.space_group_name_H-M   'P 1'
#
loop_
_entity.id
_entity.type
_entity.pdbx_description
1 polymer ?
#
loop_
_entity_poly.entity_id
_entity_poly.type
_entity_poly.pdbx_seq_one_letter_code
_entity_poly.pdbx_strand_id
1 'polypeptide(L)'
;MWRYYPVSQKRISKSDEPPANLASAGRFRGLWGVRRRVCVYVAALLAAFILASSGFGSEVSFTKALAPGVVLRQVVKRSAPAMVINVLEVDPKAAGVKLKCVPAQSLAENNPTKRRDTVSSIAARIGCLAAVNASFFNMQTADTIGLFVADGELLSEPYPNWVCVGWDSEGKVMVDVVTMQALVEVGGRNFPISGLNRTRRRNELVVYTRAYGPTTPNNASGNEAVIEGTPVPFRPGVFEGRVSQVRTYAGSAPIPAEGLVLSGHGPAAEFVGSLKQGDVVRISVSLRGSGGQSWDSVPNAVSGSQYLVKDGKPETANLNPASDARHPRTVLGVTPYGGILIVTVDGRQSISAGMSLREAADLMVKLGAATAVNLDGGGSTTLAVRGIVLNSPSGGKQRPVTNVLAVFAQEETKAASVALSISPPKVEVASGASVQFSVGAADASGNPVDVRPEDVLWGVDGGVGFVNQGGEFTGVKAGSGSVVAWLRGSTAKAEVVVTAGAPASIAVKAQPDAMDPLRFRITASVKDANGNPVPKAVVRFSPSDGGQAVPGEIETDASGTAVSDVVWERSLPNLAVSVACGDLKPVKVECKPKTAKPAGTISR
;
A
#
# COMPACT_ATOMS: atom_id res chain seq x y z
N MET A 1 -24.07 -6.56 24.16
CA MET A 1 -25.47 -6.85 24.53
C MET A 1 -26.37 -6.54 23.34
N TRP A 2 -26.63 -7.53 22.48
CA TRP A 2 -27.74 -7.56 21.50
C TRP A 2 -28.21 -9.02 21.44
N ARG A 3 -29.52 -9.20 21.62
CA ARG A 3 -30.20 -10.45 21.96
C ARG A 3 -30.43 -11.34 20.73
N TYR A 4 -30.13 -12.62 20.87
CA TYR A 4 -30.62 -13.71 20.03
C TYR A 4 -32.09 -14.02 20.37
N TYR A 5 -32.95 -14.13 19.36
CA TYR A 5 -34.25 -14.81 19.47
C TYR A 5 -34.10 -16.25 18.98
N PRO A 6 -34.46 -17.28 19.77
CA PRO A 6 -34.50 -18.65 19.29
C PRO A 6 -35.86 -18.98 18.65
N VAL A 7 -35.83 -19.64 17.50
CA VAL A 7 -36.98 -20.23 16.82
C VAL A 7 -37.40 -21.50 17.56
N SER A 8 -38.61 -21.51 18.12
CA SER A 8 -39.21 -22.68 18.75
C SER A 8 -39.94 -23.54 17.72
N GLN A 9 -39.54 -24.81 17.59
CA GLN A 9 -40.33 -25.85 16.92
C GLN A 9 -41.52 -26.24 17.81
N LYS A 10 -42.74 -26.24 17.26
CA LYS A 10 -43.89 -26.93 17.86
C LYS A 10 -44.52 -27.89 16.86
N ARG A 11 -44.49 -29.17 17.25
CA ARG A 11 -45.36 -30.26 16.78
C ARG A 11 -46.83 -29.84 16.93
N ILE A 12 -47.64 -30.15 15.93
CA ILE A 12 -49.10 -30.26 16.07
C ILE A 12 -49.52 -31.61 15.50
N SER A 13 -50.25 -32.36 16.32
CA SER A 13 -50.86 -33.66 16.03
C SER A 13 -52.29 -33.51 15.47
N LYS A 14 -52.73 -34.57 14.80
CA LYS A 14 -53.99 -34.85 14.09
C LYS A 14 -55.32 -34.50 14.80
N SER A 15 -56.38 -34.49 13.96
CA SER A 15 -57.86 -34.48 14.14
C SER A 15 -58.45 -33.15 13.63
N ASP A 16 -59.39 -33.03 12.68
CA ASP A 16 -60.39 -33.94 12.10
C ASP A 16 -60.72 -33.53 10.63
N GLU A 17 -61.30 -34.46 9.87
CA GLU A 17 -61.91 -34.30 8.53
C GLU A 17 -63.46 -34.41 8.65
N PRO A 18 -64.30 -34.21 7.60
CA PRO A 18 -64.56 -33.05 6.72
C PRO A 18 -66.08 -32.71 6.70
N PRO A 19 -66.68 -31.95 5.74
CA PRO A 19 -67.10 -32.59 4.46
C PRO A 19 -67.17 -31.71 3.18
N ALA A 20 -66.90 -32.38 2.06
CA ALA A 20 -67.64 -32.47 0.78
C ALA A 20 -68.07 -31.26 -0.09
N ASN A 21 -67.73 -31.44 -1.38
CA ASN A 21 -68.49 -31.17 -2.62
C ASN A 21 -68.63 -29.73 -3.17
N LEU A 22 -68.01 -29.47 -4.34
CA LEU A 22 -68.71 -29.45 -5.65
C LEU A 22 -67.74 -29.12 -6.80
N ALA A 23 -67.86 -29.91 -7.87
CA ALA A 23 -67.20 -29.76 -9.15
C ALA A 23 -68.00 -28.81 -10.07
N SER A 24 -67.33 -28.13 -11.01
CA SER A 24 -67.79 -28.05 -12.42
C SER A 24 -66.80 -27.32 -13.33
N ALA A 25 -66.68 -27.88 -14.53
CA ALA A 25 -65.84 -27.47 -15.65
C ALA A 25 -66.51 -26.43 -16.58
N GLY A 26 -65.72 -25.86 -17.51
CA GLY A 26 -66.19 -25.16 -18.73
C GLY A 26 -65.14 -24.18 -19.25
N ARG A 27 -64.18 -24.55 -20.13
CA ARG A 27 -64.23 -24.74 -21.60
C ARG A 27 -64.76 -23.56 -22.44
N PHE A 28 -63.84 -23.07 -23.30
CA PHE A 28 -63.96 -22.77 -24.74
C PHE A 28 -64.07 -21.30 -25.28
N ARG A 29 -63.02 -20.97 -26.05
CA ARG A 29 -62.94 -20.35 -27.39
C ARG A 29 -63.18 -18.85 -27.60
N GLY A 30 -62.22 -18.26 -28.32
CA GLY A 30 -62.39 -17.08 -29.16
C GLY A 30 -61.08 -16.63 -29.82
N LEU A 31 -60.72 -17.22 -30.96
CA LEU A 31 -59.80 -16.61 -31.94
C LEU A 31 -60.51 -15.47 -32.66
N TRP A 32 -59.80 -14.39 -32.96
CA TRP A 32 -59.74 -13.64 -34.24
C TRP A 32 -59.10 -12.26 -33.99
N GLY A 33 -58.19 -11.81 -34.87
CA GLY A 33 -57.82 -10.38 -34.95
C GLY A 33 -56.34 -10.04 -34.88
N VAL A 34 -55.64 -10.29 -35.99
CA VAL A 34 -54.25 -9.96 -36.28
C VAL A 34 -54.05 -8.44 -36.53
N ARG A 35 -52.85 -7.94 -36.21
CA ARG A 35 -52.23 -6.66 -36.64
C ARG A 35 -52.74 -5.35 -36.03
N ARG A 36 -52.07 -4.90 -34.95
CA ARG A 36 -51.57 -3.51 -34.72
C ARG A 36 -51.11 -3.29 -33.26
N ARG A 37 -50.13 -4.05 -32.74
CA ARG A 37 -49.51 -3.74 -31.42
C ARG A 37 -48.03 -4.15 -31.31
N VAL A 38 -47.21 -3.81 -32.31
CA VAL A 38 -45.74 -4.00 -32.24
C VAL A 38 -44.98 -2.67 -32.05
N CYS A 39 -45.65 -1.51 -32.06
CA CYS A 39 -44.95 -0.21 -31.94
C CYS A 39 -45.21 0.59 -30.65
N VAL A 40 -45.73 -0.02 -29.57
CA VAL A 40 -45.95 0.72 -28.29
C VAL A 40 -45.23 0.10 -27.08
N TYR A 41 -44.66 -1.11 -27.20
CA TYR A 41 -43.87 -1.71 -26.12
C TYR A 41 -42.35 -1.43 -26.18
N VAL A 42 -41.86 -0.80 -27.26
CA VAL A 42 -40.45 -0.38 -27.37
C VAL A 42 -40.21 1.00 -26.74
N ALA A 43 -41.24 1.86 -26.62
CA ALA A 43 -41.10 3.18 -26.00
C ALA A 43 -41.28 3.17 -24.47
N ALA A 44 -41.96 2.17 -23.90
CA ALA A 44 -42.16 2.06 -22.45
C ALA A 44 -41.00 1.34 -21.71
N LEU A 45 -40.19 0.56 -22.42
CA LEU A 45 -38.95 -0.04 -21.87
C LEU A 45 -37.74 0.91 -21.95
N LEU A 46 -37.80 1.96 -22.78
CA LEU A 46 -36.80 3.04 -22.85
C LEU A 46 -37.05 4.18 -21.85
N ALA A 47 -38.26 4.30 -21.31
CA ALA A 47 -38.57 5.26 -20.23
C ALA A 47 -38.41 4.67 -18.81
N ALA A 48 -38.41 3.34 -18.67
CA ALA A 48 -38.08 2.66 -17.41
C ALA A 48 -36.55 2.51 -17.18
N PHE A 49 -35.72 2.87 -18.17
CA PHE A 49 -34.26 2.91 -18.04
C PHE A 49 -33.70 4.31 -17.71
N ILE A 50 -34.55 5.32 -17.55
CA ILE A 50 -34.12 6.72 -17.30
C ILE A 50 -34.65 7.30 -15.97
N LEU A 51 -35.49 6.60 -15.20
CA LEU A 51 -35.93 7.06 -13.87
C LEU A 51 -35.76 5.97 -12.80
N ALA A 52 -34.49 5.66 -12.51
CA ALA A 52 -34.04 5.28 -11.16
C ALA A 52 -32.90 6.21 -10.71
N SER A 53 -33.01 7.50 -11.05
CA SER A 53 -32.20 8.58 -10.51
C SER A 53 -32.84 9.09 -9.22
N SER A 54 -32.69 8.31 -8.16
CA SER A 54 -32.73 8.78 -6.76
C SER A 54 -32.53 7.59 -5.81
N GLY A 55 -31.40 6.88 -5.98
CA GLY A 55 -30.93 5.89 -5.01
C GLY A 55 -29.67 6.42 -4.32
N PHE A 56 -29.78 6.80 -3.05
CA PHE A 56 -28.62 6.94 -2.17
C PHE A 56 -27.78 5.65 -2.21
N GLY A 57 -26.48 5.77 -2.51
CA GLY A 57 -25.48 4.71 -2.31
C GLY A 57 -24.48 4.54 -3.46
N SER A 58 -23.57 5.49 -3.68
CA SER A 58 -22.46 5.35 -4.65
C SER A 58 -21.29 4.50 -4.12
N GLU A 59 -21.61 3.57 -3.23
CA GLU A 59 -20.70 2.63 -2.59
C GLU A 59 -21.08 1.22 -3.03
N VAL A 60 -20.13 0.49 -3.59
CA VAL A 60 -20.28 -0.91 -3.94
C VAL A 60 -19.34 -1.74 -3.08
N SER A 61 -19.79 -2.93 -2.68
CA SER A 61 -19.00 -3.87 -1.90
C SER A 61 -18.94 -5.24 -2.57
N PHE A 62 -17.80 -5.88 -2.45
CA PHE A 62 -17.53 -7.21 -2.98
C PHE A 62 -17.00 -8.08 -1.86
N THR A 63 -17.44 -9.33 -1.78
CA THR A 63 -16.94 -10.32 -0.83
C THR A 63 -16.44 -11.54 -1.57
N LYS A 64 -15.24 -12.01 -1.26
CA LYS A 64 -14.62 -13.21 -1.85
C LYS A 64 -14.09 -14.12 -0.76
N ALA A 65 -14.55 -15.36 -0.75
CA ALA A 65 -13.95 -16.41 0.07
C ALA A 65 -12.65 -16.84 -0.59
N LEU A 66 -11.50 -16.56 0.03
CA LEU A 66 -10.20 -16.87 -0.55
C LEU A 66 -9.75 -18.29 -0.21
N ALA A 67 -10.03 -18.71 1.03
CA ALA A 67 -9.83 -20.04 1.59
C ALA A 67 -10.71 -20.17 2.86
N PRO A 68 -10.92 -21.38 3.41
CA PRO A 68 -11.54 -21.54 4.72
C PRO A 68 -10.87 -20.66 5.78
N GLY A 69 -11.66 -19.82 6.46
CA GLY A 69 -11.17 -18.87 7.46
C GLY A 69 -10.50 -17.59 6.90
N VAL A 70 -10.48 -17.38 5.58
CA VAL A 70 -9.90 -16.17 4.96
C VAL A 70 -10.86 -15.56 3.95
N VAL A 71 -11.36 -14.35 4.25
CA VAL A 71 -12.35 -13.63 3.43
C VAL A 71 -11.81 -12.26 3.07
N LEU A 72 -11.91 -11.89 1.79
CA LEU A 72 -11.66 -10.53 1.31
C LEU A 72 -12.98 -9.79 1.16
N ARG A 73 -13.09 -8.60 1.75
CA ARG A 73 -14.12 -7.60 1.44
C ARG A 73 -13.47 -6.39 0.79
N GLN A 74 -13.98 -5.94 -0.34
CA GLN A 74 -13.58 -4.68 -0.97
C GLN A 74 -14.76 -3.73 -0.98
N VAL A 75 -14.55 -2.49 -0.54
CA VAL A 75 -15.52 -1.40 -0.59
C VAL A 75 -14.97 -0.30 -1.48
N VAL A 76 -15.76 0.09 -2.49
CA VAL A 76 -15.43 1.18 -3.41
C VAL A 76 -16.54 2.22 -3.32
N LYS A 77 -16.20 3.39 -2.78
CA LYS A 77 -17.09 4.55 -2.67
C LYS A 77 -16.64 5.61 -3.67
N ARG A 78 -17.53 6.00 -4.57
CA ARG A 78 -17.26 7.03 -5.59
C ARG A 78 -17.63 8.45 -5.14
N SER A 79 -18.53 8.59 -4.17
CA SER A 79 -18.89 9.91 -3.63
C SER A 79 -17.73 10.53 -2.86
N ALA A 80 -17.59 11.85 -2.97
CA ALA A 80 -16.55 12.59 -2.27
C ALA A 80 -16.68 12.45 -0.74
N PRO A 81 -15.57 12.17 -0.02
CA PRO A 81 -14.28 11.75 -0.56
C PRO A 81 -14.36 10.30 -1.07
N ALA A 82 -13.94 10.07 -2.32
CA ALA A 82 -13.90 8.74 -2.92
C ALA A 82 -12.93 7.85 -2.15
N MET A 83 -13.27 6.58 -1.92
CA MET A 83 -12.50 5.62 -1.12
C MET A 83 -12.42 4.25 -1.80
N VAL A 84 -11.25 3.62 -1.72
CA VAL A 84 -11.06 2.19 -1.96
C VAL A 84 -10.49 1.57 -0.70
N ILE A 85 -11.23 0.63 -0.12
CA ILE A 85 -10.90 -0.06 1.12
C ILE A 85 -10.92 -1.56 0.85
N ASN A 86 -9.88 -2.27 1.26
CA ASN A 86 -9.85 -3.72 1.29
C ASN A 86 -9.72 -4.18 2.74
N VAL A 87 -10.53 -5.14 3.13
CA VAL A 87 -10.54 -5.77 4.45
C VAL A 87 -10.33 -7.26 4.24
N LEU A 88 -9.19 -7.77 4.69
CA LEU A 88 -8.92 -9.19 4.75
C LEU A 88 -9.23 -9.66 6.17
N GLU A 89 -10.27 -10.47 6.29
CA GLU A 89 -10.73 -11.09 7.53
C GLU A 89 -10.10 -12.47 7.63
N VAL A 90 -9.35 -12.69 8.71
CA VAL A 90 -8.60 -13.93 8.93
C VAL A 90 -9.00 -14.51 10.27
N ASP A 91 -9.48 -15.75 10.25
CA ASP A 91 -9.63 -16.57 11.44
C ASP A 91 -8.34 -17.36 11.68
N PRO A 92 -7.49 -16.96 12.64
CA PRO A 92 -6.24 -17.66 12.91
C PRO A 92 -6.45 -19.05 13.51
N LYS A 93 -7.68 -19.40 13.95
CA LYS A 93 -8.01 -20.72 14.49
C LYS A 93 -8.48 -21.70 13.41
N ALA A 94 -8.78 -21.22 12.21
CA ALA A 94 -9.19 -22.08 11.10
C ALA A 94 -8.04 -23.00 10.68
N ALA A 95 -8.38 -24.25 10.36
CA ALA A 95 -7.39 -25.26 9.98
C ALA A 95 -6.57 -24.82 8.76
N GLY A 96 -5.24 -24.91 8.87
CA GLY A 96 -4.32 -24.54 7.79
C GLY A 96 -4.00 -23.05 7.69
N VAL A 97 -4.69 -22.18 8.44
CA VAL A 97 -4.38 -20.74 8.48
C VAL A 97 -3.13 -20.49 9.34
N LYS A 98 -2.16 -19.76 8.80
CA LYS A 98 -0.96 -19.30 9.52
C LYS A 98 -0.60 -17.87 9.13
N LEU A 99 -0.27 -17.05 10.12
CA LEU A 99 0.30 -15.72 9.89
C LEU A 99 1.80 -15.74 10.13
N LYS A 100 2.56 -15.15 9.20
CA LYS A 100 4.02 -15.01 9.30
C LYS A 100 4.46 -13.60 9.00
N CYS A 101 5.48 -13.15 9.71
CA CYS A 101 6.21 -11.95 9.36
C CYS A 101 7.40 -12.36 8.51
N VAL A 102 7.58 -11.75 7.33
CA VAL A 102 8.55 -12.22 6.34
C VAL A 102 9.44 -11.08 5.88
N PRO A 103 10.78 -11.22 5.96
CA PRO A 103 11.70 -10.22 5.41
C PRO A 103 11.63 -10.20 3.88
N ALA A 104 11.90 -9.04 3.29
CA ALA A 104 11.88 -8.88 1.84
C ALA A 104 12.93 -9.76 1.15
N GLN A 105 14.15 -9.81 1.70
CA GLN A 105 15.18 -10.74 1.24
C GLN A 105 14.89 -12.15 1.73
N SER A 106 15.16 -13.13 0.87
CA SER A 106 15.35 -14.50 1.32
C SER A 106 16.61 -14.55 2.18
N LEU A 107 16.54 -15.20 3.35
CA LEU A 107 17.73 -15.47 4.18
C LEU A 107 18.80 -16.27 3.42
N ALA A 108 18.44 -16.91 2.29
CA ALA A 108 19.33 -17.72 1.46
C ALA A 108 20.01 -16.97 0.30
N GLU A 109 19.61 -15.73 -0.04
CA GLU A 109 20.12 -15.03 -1.22
C GLU A 109 20.95 -13.79 -0.84
N ASN A 110 22.25 -13.81 -1.15
CA ASN A 110 23.12 -12.64 -1.13
C ASN A 110 22.76 -11.70 -2.30
N ASN A 111 21.58 -11.06 -2.26
CA ASN A 111 21.14 -10.15 -3.31
C ASN A 111 21.39 -8.68 -2.90
N PRO A 112 22.18 -7.91 -3.69
CA PRO A 112 22.56 -6.53 -3.40
C PRO A 112 21.43 -5.49 -3.58
N THR A 113 20.18 -5.90 -3.88
CA THR A 113 19.05 -5.01 -3.62
C THR A 113 19.10 -4.59 -2.15
N LYS A 114 18.85 -3.31 -1.87
CA LYS A 114 18.97 -2.70 -0.53
C LYS A 114 17.98 -3.30 0.49
N ARG A 115 17.96 -4.61 0.75
CA ARG A 115 17.02 -5.32 1.66
C ARG A 115 15.55 -5.02 1.39
N ARG A 116 15.17 -4.80 0.13
CA ARG A 116 13.80 -4.42 -0.25
C ARG A 116 13.31 -5.18 -1.46
N ASP A 117 12.04 -5.52 -1.45
CA ASP A 117 11.31 -6.13 -2.55
C ASP A 117 9.83 -5.72 -2.48
N THR A 118 9.09 -5.89 -3.58
CA THR A 118 7.66 -5.58 -3.64
C THR A 118 6.84 -6.65 -2.93
N VAL A 119 5.68 -6.27 -2.36
CA VAL A 119 4.80 -7.19 -1.63
C VAL A 119 4.35 -8.37 -2.50
N SER A 120 3.97 -8.11 -3.76
CA SER A 120 3.60 -9.17 -4.71
C SER A 120 4.73 -10.15 -5.02
N SER A 121 5.95 -9.66 -5.24
CA SER A 121 7.13 -10.51 -5.45
C SER A 121 7.42 -11.40 -4.24
N ILE A 122 7.39 -10.82 -3.03
CA ILE A 122 7.58 -11.59 -1.79
C ILE A 122 6.48 -12.64 -1.64
N ALA A 123 5.22 -12.27 -1.88
CA ALA A 123 4.08 -13.18 -1.79
C ALA A 123 4.21 -14.37 -2.76
N ALA A 124 4.60 -14.09 -4.01
CA ALA A 124 4.85 -15.12 -5.02
C ALA A 124 6.04 -16.02 -4.62
N ARG A 125 7.15 -15.44 -4.14
CA ARG A 125 8.35 -16.15 -3.71
C ARG A 125 8.07 -17.15 -2.59
N ILE A 126 7.26 -16.76 -1.60
CA ILE A 126 6.96 -17.62 -0.45
C ILE A 126 5.70 -18.48 -0.62
N GLY A 127 4.94 -18.28 -1.70
CA GLY A 127 3.71 -19.02 -1.97
C GLY A 127 2.61 -18.82 -0.94
N CYS A 128 2.48 -17.62 -0.36
CA CYS A 128 1.39 -17.32 0.58
C CYS A 128 0.08 -16.97 -0.16
N LEU A 129 -1.06 -17.15 0.51
CA LEU A 129 -2.37 -16.79 -0.04
C LEU A 129 -2.50 -15.27 -0.19
N ALA A 130 -2.11 -14.51 0.84
CA ALA A 130 -2.17 -13.06 0.82
C ALA A 130 -0.99 -12.44 1.57
N ALA A 131 -0.60 -11.22 1.19
CA ALA A 131 0.41 -10.44 1.91
C ALA A 131 0.11 -8.94 1.85
N VAL A 132 0.52 -8.23 2.91
CA VAL A 132 0.56 -6.77 2.98
C VAL A 132 1.91 -6.28 3.47
N ASN A 133 2.26 -5.03 3.19
CA ASN A 133 3.39 -4.38 3.85
C ASN A 133 3.18 -4.31 5.38
N ALA A 134 4.25 -4.32 6.17
CA ALA A 134 4.15 -4.30 7.63
C ALA A 134 4.94 -3.14 8.31
N SER A 135 6.08 -3.41 8.96
CA SER A 135 6.81 -2.41 9.76
C SER A 135 7.37 -1.27 8.90
N PHE A 136 7.54 -0.10 9.52
CA PHE A 136 8.20 1.05 8.91
C PHE A 136 9.68 0.77 8.64
N PHE A 137 10.28 1.56 7.75
CA PHE A 137 11.70 1.47 7.43
C PHE A 137 12.27 2.81 6.96
N ASN A 138 13.58 2.97 7.07
CA ASN A 138 14.29 4.12 6.54
C ASN A 138 14.41 4.01 5.01
N MET A 139 13.84 4.96 4.27
CA MET A 139 13.83 4.93 2.80
C MET A 139 15.22 5.00 2.14
N GLN A 140 16.23 5.54 2.84
CA GLN A 140 17.60 5.68 2.34
C GLN A 140 18.43 4.42 2.60
N THR A 141 18.43 3.93 3.85
CA THR A 141 19.28 2.79 4.29
C THR A 141 18.58 1.43 4.21
N ALA A 142 17.25 1.43 4.13
CA ALA A 142 16.39 0.25 4.27
C ALA A 142 16.47 -0.45 5.63
N ASP A 143 16.92 0.25 6.67
CA ASP A 143 16.84 -0.24 8.04
C ASP A 143 15.38 -0.28 8.47
N THR A 144 14.92 -1.42 9.01
CA THR A 144 13.61 -1.50 9.67
C THR A 144 13.58 -0.58 10.88
N ILE A 145 12.41 0.02 11.14
CA ILE A 145 12.18 0.91 12.28
C ILE A 145 11.15 0.23 13.18
N GLY A 146 11.60 -0.22 14.34
CA GLY A 146 10.79 -0.93 15.33
C GLY A 146 10.93 -2.44 15.25
N LEU A 147 10.31 -3.10 16.24
CA LEU A 147 10.45 -4.54 16.44
C LEU A 147 10.10 -5.30 15.15
N PHE A 148 10.99 -6.19 14.77
CA PHE A 148 10.72 -7.16 13.72
C PHE A 148 11.31 -8.50 14.09
N VAL A 149 10.43 -9.50 14.21
CA VAL A 149 10.77 -10.90 14.48
C VAL A 149 10.13 -11.76 13.40
N ALA A 150 10.91 -12.64 12.80
CA ALA A 150 10.46 -13.57 11.76
C ALA A 150 10.94 -14.99 12.09
N ASP A 151 10.01 -15.94 12.20
CA ASP A 151 10.27 -17.33 12.59
C ASP A 151 11.20 -17.47 13.84
N GLY A 152 11.09 -16.52 14.77
CA GLY A 152 11.80 -16.41 16.03
C GLY A 152 13.18 -15.75 15.96
N GLU A 153 13.65 -15.36 14.77
CA GLU A 153 14.83 -14.52 14.62
C GLU A 153 14.49 -13.06 14.90
N LEU A 154 15.20 -12.43 15.83
CA LEU A 154 15.10 -10.99 16.08
C LEU A 154 15.91 -10.28 15.00
N LEU A 155 15.23 -9.51 14.15
CA LEU A 155 15.82 -8.84 12.99
C LEU A 155 16.01 -7.34 13.19
N SER A 156 15.20 -6.72 14.05
CA SER A 156 15.29 -5.30 14.42
C SER A 156 14.72 -5.07 15.81
N GLU A 157 15.32 -4.14 16.57
CA GLU A 157 14.91 -3.82 17.93
C GLU A 157 13.59 -3.03 18.01
N PRO A 158 12.85 -3.09 19.13
CA PRO A 158 11.70 -2.24 19.38
C PRO A 158 12.02 -0.74 19.28
N TYR A 159 11.09 0.04 18.72
CA TYR A 159 11.19 1.49 18.72
C TYR A 159 10.50 2.03 19.97
N PRO A 160 11.10 3.00 20.69
CA PRO A 160 10.52 3.53 21.92
C PRO A 160 9.05 3.97 21.76
N ASN A 161 8.19 3.50 22.66
CA ASN A 161 6.75 3.81 22.73
C ASN A 161 5.91 3.35 21.52
N TRP A 162 6.50 2.62 20.57
CA TRP A 162 5.75 2.07 19.45
C TRP A 162 5.06 0.78 19.83
N VAL A 163 3.82 0.65 19.39
CA VAL A 163 3.05 -0.58 19.58
C VAL A 163 3.51 -1.65 18.60
N CYS A 164 3.66 -2.86 19.09
CA CYS A 164 4.02 -4.05 18.34
C CYS A 164 2.83 -5.00 18.33
N VAL A 165 2.71 -5.77 17.25
CA VAL A 165 1.77 -6.88 17.14
C VAL A 165 2.60 -8.13 16.89
N GLY A 166 2.33 -9.20 17.63
CA GLY A 166 2.93 -10.51 17.41
C GLY A 166 1.96 -11.63 17.73
N TRP A 167 2.37 -12.86 17.45
CA TRP A 167 1.60 -14.07 17.74
C TRP A 167 2.52 -15.09 18.38
N ASP A 168 2.09 -15.70 19.47
CA ASP A 168 2.84 -16.79 20.09
C ASP A 168 2.76 -18.09 19.28
N SER A 169 3.43 -19.14 19.75
CA SER A 169 3.46 -20.45 19.09
C SER A 169 2.09 -21.14 19.02
N GLU A 170 1.12 -20.70 19.84
CA GLU A 170 -0.26 -21.20 19.85
C GLU A 170 -1.17 -20.37 18.93
N GLY A 171 -0.64 -19.33 18.28
CA GLY A 171 -1.38 -18.42 17.41
C GLY A 171 -2.18 -17.35 18.16
N LYS A 172 -1.96 -17.18 19.47
CA LYS A 172 -2.61 -16.11 20.23
C LYS A 172 -1.95 -14.79 19.88
N VAL A 173 -2.78 -13.84 19.46
CA VAL A 173 -2.34 -12.48 19.13
C VAL A 173 -1.99 -11.70 20.40
N MET A 174 -0.84 -11.04 20.37
CA MET A 174 -0.34 -10.13 21.40
C MET A 174 -0.16 -8.74 20.78
N VAL A 175 -0.67 -7.71 21.45
CA VAL A 175 -0.49 -6.31 21.06
C VAL A 175 -0.01 -5.54 22.27
N ASP A 176 1.19 -4.98 22.20
CA ASP A 176 1.76 -4.21 23.31
C ASP A 176 2.88 -3.27 22.86
N VAL A 177 3.26 -2.31 23.70
CA VAL A 177 4.55 -1.61 23.60
C VAL A 177 5.61 -2.56 24.15
N VAL A 178 6.58 -2.92 23.31
CA VAL A 178 7.65 -3.85 23.66
C VAL A 178 8.94 -3.08 23.91
N THR A 179 9.65 -3.46 24.97
CA THR A 179 10.97 -2.96 25.32
C THR A 179 12.00 -4.06 25.20
N MET A 180 13.25 -3.69 24.89
CA MET A 180 14.37 -4.61 24.81
C MET A 180 15.39 -4.27 25.88
N GLN A 181 15.79 -5.26 26.67
CA GLN A 181 16.96 -5.19 27.53
C GLN A 181 18.05 -6.07 26.92
N ALA A 182 19.16 -5.45 26.51
CA ALA A 182 20.23 -6.16 25.83
C ALA A 182 21.61 -5.66 26.29
N LEU A 183 22.49 -6.59 26.66
CA LEU A 183 23.80 -6.32 27.24
C LEU A 183 24.86 -7.21 26.62
N VAL A 184 26.05 -6.64 26.43
CA VAL A 184 27.30 -7.37 26.19
C VAL A 184 28.12 -7.35 27.48
N GLU A 185 28.61 -8.51 27.89
CA GLU A 185 29.50 -8.68 29.03
C GLU A 185 30.85 -9.29 28.59
N VAL A 186 31.95 -8.64 28.98
CA VAL A 186 33.31 -9.14 28.76
C VAL A 186 34.17 -8.86 30.00
N GLY A 187 34.67 -9.92 30.63
CA GLY A 187 35.54 -9.80 31.82
C GLY A 187 34.90 -9.02 32.97
N GLY A 188 33.60 -9.21 33.20
CA GLY A 188 32.82 -8.52 34.24
C GLY A 188 32.41 -7.07 33.90
N ARG A 189 32.77 -6.56 32.72
CA ARG A 189 32.31 -5.24 32.23
C ARG A 189 31.07 -5.41 31.38
N ASN A 190 30.01 -4.66 31.70
CA ASN A 190 28.74 -4.66 30.97
C ASN A 190 28.62 -3.41 30.09
N PHE A 191 28.12 -3.60 28.87
CA PHE A 191 27.81 -2.51 27.94
C PHE A 191 26.45 -2.73 27.27
N PRO A 192 25.54 -1.73 27.24
CA PRO A 192 24.22 -1.87 26.64
C PRO A 192 24.26 -1.93 25.11
N ILE A 193 23.49 -2.85 24.54
CA ILE A 193 23.25 -2.95 23.10
C ILE A 193 22.13 -1.98 22.75
N SER A 194 22.42 -1.02 21.88
CA SER A 194 21.51 0.07 21.50
C SER A 194 20.64 -0.25 20.28
N GLY A 195 21.01 -1.26 19.48
CA GLY A 195 20.24 -1.63 18.31
C GLY A 195 20.81 -2.83 17.56
N LEU A 196 20.06 -3.27 16.55
CA LEU A 196 20.32 -4.47 15.78
C LEU A 196 20.10 -4.21 14.29
N ASN A 197 21.04 -4.63 13.44
CA ASN A 197 20.88 -4.67 11.98
C ASN A 197 20.41 -3.33 11.36
N ARG A 198 20.96 -2.23 11.86
CA ARG A 198 20.69 -0.88 11.37
C ARG A 198 21.92 -0.01 11.43
N THR A 199 21.95 1.07 10.67
CA THR A 199 23.06 2.02 10.71
C THR A 199 23.34 2.51 12.13
N ARG A 200 24.60 2.44 12.55
CA ARG A 200 25.06 2.86 13.87
C ARG A 200 25.03 4.38 14.00
N ARG A 201 24.47 4.90 15.09
CA ARG A 201 24.46 6.34 15.38
C ARG A 201 25.53 6.70 16.40
N ARG A 202 25.59 7.99 16.77
CA ARG A 202 26.54 8.51 17.76
C ARG A 202 26.34 7.82 19.12
N ASN A 203 27.43 7.37 19.72
CA ASN A 203 27.53 6.79 21.07
C ASN A 203 26.84 5.42 21.25
N GLU A 204 26.37 4.80 20.17
CA GLU A 204 25.64 3.53 20.24
C GLU A 204 26.56 2.33 20.02
N LEU A 205 26.17 1.20 20.64
CA LEU A 205 26.64 -0.14 20.29
C LEU A 205 25.55 -0.84 19.48
N VAL A 206 25.84 -1.21 18.23
CA VAL A 206 24.92 -1.94 17.36
C VAL A 206 25.45 -3.34 17.07
N VAL A 207 24.58 -4.33 17.16
CA VAL A 207 24.87 -5.71 16.71
C VAL A 207 24.49 -5.83 15.24
N TYR A 208 25.38 -6.43 14.44
CA TYR A 208 25.06 -6.85 13.08
C TYR A 208 25.16 -8.37 12.97
N THR A 209 24.09 -8.96 12.47
CA THR A 209 23.96 -10.41 12.21
C THR A 209 24.00 -10.65 10.71
N ARG A 210 24.14 -11.92 10.30
CA ARG A 210 24.18 -12.27 8.88
C ARG A 210 22.91 -11.89 8.12
N ALA A 211 21.78 -11.73 8.82
CA ALA A 211 20.52 -11.23 8.27
C ALA A 211 20.59 -9.78 7.77
N TYR A 212 21.58 -8.98 8.19
CA TYR A 212 21.83 -7.66 7.61
C TYR A 212 22.49 -7.75 6.22
N GLY A 213 23.33 -8.76 6.01
CA GLY A 213 24.16 -8.92 4.83
C GLY A 213 25.55 -9.49 5.17
N PRO A 214 26.45 -9.58 4.18
CA PRO A 214 27.79 -10.13 4.38
C PRO A 214 28.76 -9.17 5.10
N THR A 215 28.44 -7.88 5.18
CA THR A 215 29.30 -6.85 5.80
C THR A 215 28.45 -5.80 6.54
N THR A 216 29.04 -5.13 7.54
CA THR A 216 28.42 -3.96 8.19
C THR A 216 28.39 -2.74 7.23
N PRO A 217 27.48 -1.77 7.39
CA PRO A 217 27.29 -0.63 6.48
C PRO A 217 28.14 0.60 6.84
N ASN A 218 29.18 0.46 7.67
CA ASN A 218 29.70 1.58 8.45
C ASN A 218 30.96 2.23 7.87
N ASN A 219 31.09 3.53 8.15
CA ASN A 219 32.31 4.29 7.87
C ASN A 219 33.40 4.03 8.93
N ALA A 220 34.58 4.59 8.70
CA ALA A 220 35.76 4.50 9.57
C ALA A 220 35.65 5.27 10.90
N SER A 221 34.48 5.79 11.30
CA SER A 221 34.33 6.63 12.50
C SER A 221 34.03 5.85 13.79
N GLY A 222 34.32 4.55 13.83
CA GLY A 222 34.09 3.70 15.01
C GLY A 222 34.93 2.43 15.00
N ASN A 223 34.76 1.61 16.04
CA ASN A 223 35.45 0.32 16.20
C ASN A 223 34.47 -0.82 16.03
N GLU A 224 34.90 -1.91 15.42
CA GLU A 224 34.10 -3.11 15.23
C GLU A 224 34.84 -4.35 15.76
N ALA A 225 34.14 -5.25 16.43
CA ALA A 225 34.65 -6.56 16.84
C ALA A 225 33.84 -7.67 16.17
N VAL A 226 34.54 -8.57 15.49
CA VAL A 226 33.97 -9.78 14.89
C VAL A 226 33.91 -10.85 15.95
N ILE A 227 32.72 -11.39 16.18
CA ILE A 227 32.43 -12.42 17.18
C ILE A 227 31.99 -13.69 16.45
N GLU A 228 32.67 -14.80 16.71
CA GLU A 228 32.36 -16.12 16.15
C GLU A 228 31.77 -17.06 17.21
N GLY A 229 31.04 -18.06 16.74
CA GLY A 229 30.48 -19.11 17.60
C GLY A 229 29.21 -18.70 18.35
N THR A 230 28.52 -17.65 17.92
CA THR A 230 27.20 -17.28 18.47
C THR A 230 26.07 -18.04 17.75
N PRO A 231 24.94 -18.32 18.42
CA PRO A 231 23.79 -18.95 17.79
C PRO A 231 23.27 -18.17 16.57
N VAL A 232 22.92 -18.90 15.52
CA VAL A 232 22.21 -18.40 14.33
C VAL A 232 20.96 -19.26 14.13
N PRO A 233 19.75 -18.68 13.98
CA PRO A 233 19.46 -17.24 13.95
C PRO A 233 19.65 -16.55 15.31
N PHE A 234 19.80 -15.22 15.29
CA PHE A 234 19.91 -14.41 16.50
C PHE A 234 18.56 -14.33 17.22
N ARG A 235 18.47 -14.87 18.44
CA ARG A 235 17.23 -14.93 19.23
C ARG A 235 17.41 -14.28 20.60
N PRO A 236 16.34 -13.76 21.23
CA PRO A 236 16.35 -13.43 22.65
C PRO A 236 16.82 -14.63 23.50
N GLY A 237 17.60 -14.35 24.55
CA GLY A 237 18.24 -15.36 25.37
C GLY A 237 19.62 -14.92 25.84
N VAL A 238 20.39 -15.88 26.37
CA VAL A 238 21.78 -15.67 26.80
C VAL A 238 22.67 -16.66 26.09
N PHE A 239 23.73 -16.17 25.47
CA PHE A 239 24.69 -16.98 24.73
C PHE A 239 26.08 -16.35 24.78
N GLU A 240 27.07 -17.13 24.36
CA GLU A 240 28.46 -16.71 24.33
C GLU A 240 29.01 -16.83 22.91
N GLY A 241 30.03 -16.02 22.63
CA GLY A 241 30.86 -16.10 21.44
C GLY A 241 32.29 -15.69 21.78
N ARG A 242 33.18 -15.75 20.79
CA ARG A 242 34.58 -15.36 20.96
C ARG A 242 34.97 -14.28 19.98
N VAL A 243 35.72 -13.28 20.44
CA VAL A 243 36.28 -12.25 19.58
C VAL A 243 37.32 -12.90 18.65
N SER A 244 37.08 -12.89 17.34
CA SER A 244 38.06 -13.34 16.35
C SER A 244 38.91 -12.18 15.82
N GLN A 245 38.34 -10.97 15.76
CA GLN A 245 39.05 -9.78 15.31
C GLN A 245 38.51 -8.51 15.96
N VAL A 246 39.38 -7.56 16.29
CA VAL A 246 39.01 -6.17 16.61
C VAL A 246 39.56 -5.24 15.52
N ARG A 247 38.73 -4.34 15.04
CA ARG A 247 38.98 -3.47 13.89
C ARG A 247 38.76 -2.02 14.30
N THR A 248 39.83 -1.26 14.43
CA THR A 248 39.79 0.14 14.88
C THR A 248 39.76 1.09 13.70
N TYR A 249 38.74 1.96 13.61
CA TYR A 249 38.58 2.95 12.54
C TYR A 249 38.73 2.37 11.11
N ALA A 250 38.37 1.10 10.91
CA ALA A 250 38.63 0.38 9.67
C ALA A 250 37.45 0.42 8.68
N GLY A 251 36.30 0.95 9.10
CA GLY A 251 35.06 0.85 8.34
C GLY A 251 34.47 -0.56 8.37
N SER A 252 33.65 -0.88 7.37
CA SER A 252 32.90 -2.13 7.26
C SER A 252 33.70 -3.39 7.61
N ALA A 253 33.18 -4.18 8.55
CA ALA A 253 33.66 -5.52 8.88
C ALA A 253 32.84 -6.60 8.14
N PRO A 254 33.47 -7.74 7.79
CA PRO A 254 32.74 -8.93 7.38
C PRO A 254 31.92 -9.48 8.55
N ILE A 255 30.68 -9.88 8.27
CA ILE A 255 29.81 -10.54 9.25
C ILE A 255 29.95 -12.06 9.04
N PRO A 256 30.45 -12.81 10.04
CA PRO A 256 30.66 -14.25 9.91
C PRO A 256 29.33 -14.99 9.71
N ALA A 257 29.41 -16.18 9.10
CA ALA A 257 28.23 -17.02 8.87
C ALA A 257 27.62 -17.54 10.19
N GLU A 258 28.48 -17.93 11.14
CA GLU A 258 28.14 -18.37 12.50
C GLU A 258 28.70 -17.38 13.51
N GLY A 259 28.08 -16.21 13.61
CA GLY A 259 28.57 -15.15 14.45
C GLY A 259 27.85 -13.82 14.23
N LEU A 260 28.46 -12.76 14.73
CA LEU A 260 27.97 -11.39 14.62
C LEU A 260 29.11 -10.38 14.67
N VAL A 261 28.79 -9.11 14.43
CA VAL A 261 29.71 -7.99 14.63
C VAL A 261 29.15 -7.06 15.69
N LEU A 262 29.96 -6.73 16.69
CA LEU A 262 29.73 -5.61 17.61
C LEU A 262 30.31 -4.35 17.00
N SER A 263 29.48 -3.32 16.82
CA SER A 263 29.86 -2.10 16.12
C SER A 263 29.61 -0.88 17.01
N GLY A 264 30.68 -0.20 17.43
CA GLY A 264 30.64 0.87 18.42
C GLY A 264 31.01 2.25 17.86
N HIS A 265 30.35 3.30 18.37
CA HIS A 265 30.73 4.71 18.20
C HIS A 265 30.92 5.36 19.57
N GLY A 266 31.84 6.32 19.70
CA GLY A 266 32.03 7.08 20.95
C GLY A 266 32.39 6.14 22.11
N PRO A 267 31.72 6.21 23.28
CA PRO A 267 31.99 5.31 24.40
C PRO A 267 31.86 3.81 24.03
N ALA A 268 30.95 3.47 23.11
CA ALA A 268 30.83 2.10 22.61
C ALA A 268 32.02 1.68 21.74
N ALA A 269 32.62 2.61 20.99
CA ALA A 269 33.85 2.33 20.24
C ALA A 269 35.02 2.07 21.18
N GLU A 270 35.13 2.82 22.29
CA GLU A 270 36.15 2.60 23.32
C GLU A 270 35.99 1.21 23.97
N PHE A 271 34.75 0.84 24.33
CA PHE A 271 34.45 -0.51 24.82
C PHE A 271 34.88 -1.59 23.83
N VAL A 272 34.43 -1.50 22.57
CA VAL A 272 34.76 -2.47 21.51
C VAL A 272 36.26 -2.51 21.22
N GLY A 273 36.94 -1.36 21.20
CA GLY A 273 38.38 -1.25 20.96
C GLY A 273 39.24 -1.79 22.11
N SER A 274 38.66 -1.93 23.31
CA SER A 274 39.34 -2.52 24.47
C SER A 274 39.31 -4.05 24.47
N LEU A 275 38.51 -4.66 23.59
CA LEU A 275 38.43 -6.11 23.45
C LEU A 275 39.71 -6.66 22.82
N LYS A 276 40.00 -7.93 23.07
CA LYS A 276 41.14 -8.66 22.52
C LYS A 276 40.66 -9.92 21.82
N GLN A 277 41.40 -10.32 20.79
CA GLN A 277 41.18 -11.61 20.16
C GLN A 277 41.24 -12.73 21.23
N GLY A 278 40.27 -13.63 21.19
CA GLY A 278 40.10 -14.72 22.16
C GLY A 278 39.20 -14.40 23.35
N ASP A 279 38.88 -13.12 23.61
CA ASP A 279 37.94 -12.74 24.68
C ASP A 279 36.60 -13.46 24.48
N VAL A 280 36.05 -13.98 25.58
CA VAL A 280 34.70 -14.52 25.61
C VAL A 280 33.72 -13.36 25.79
N VAL A 281 32.76 -13.29 24.89
CA VAL A 281 31.71 -12.28 24.88
C VAL A 281 30.40 -12.94 25.23
N ARG A 282 29.82 -12.58 26.38
CA ARG A 282 28.49 -13.03 26.79
C ARG A 282 27.46 -11.99 26.38
N ILE A 283 26.44 -12.41 25.66
CA ILE A 283 25.37 -11.55 25.17
C ILE A 283 24.06 -12.00 25.81
N SER A 284 23.33 -11.06 26.38
CA SER A 284 21.98 -11.29 26.92
C SER A 284 21.00 -10.35 26.25
N VAL A 285 19.86 -10.89 25.82
CA VAL A 285 18.78 -10.13 25.17
C VAL A 285 17.46 -10.63 25.72
N SER A 286 16.59 -9.71 26.13
CA SER A 286 15.21 -10.01 26.53
C SER A 286 14.24 -8.94 26.02
N LEU A 287 13.03 -9.38 25.67
CA LEU A 287 11.92 -8.58 25.19
C LEU A 287 10.77 -8.65 26.20
N ARG A 288 10.26 -7.49 26.62
CA ARG A 288 9.18 -7.40 27.60
C ARG A 288 8.10 -6.45 27.12
N GLY A 289 6.85 -6.87 27.26
CA GLY A 289 5.70 -5.98 27.09
C GLY A 289 5.59 -4.97 28.24
N SER A 290 4.71 -3.99 28.10
CA SER A 290 4.48 -2.95 29.10
C SER A 290 3.94 -3.51 30.42
N GLY A 291 3.23 -4.65 30.36
CA GLY A 291 2.78 -5.41 31.54
C GLY A 291 3.81 -6.38 32.12
N GLY A 292 5.04 -6.41 31.61
CA GLY A 292 6.12 -7.30 32.06
C GLY A 292 6.08 -8.71 31.49
N GLN A 293 5.06 -9.07 30.70
CA GLN A 293 5.00 -10.37 30.04
C GLN A 293 6.16 -10.54 29.05
N SER A 294 6.71 -11.77 28.99
CA SER A 294 7.81 -12.08 28.08
C SER A 294 7.35 -12.12 26.63
N TRP A 295 8.18 -11.57 25.76
CA TRP A 295 8.07 -11.68 24.30
C TRP A 295 9.24 -12.50 23.70
N ASP A 296 10.10 -13.09 24.53
CA ASP A 296 11.33 -13.77 24.11
C ASP A 296 11.08 -14.93 23.14
N SER A 297 9.94 -15.60 23.29
CA SER A 297 9.53 -16.76 22.50
C SER A 297 8.52 -16.44 21.40
N VAL A 298 8.19 -15.17 21.16
CA VAL A 298 7.21 -14.77 20.12
C VAL A 298 7.85 -14.97 18.74
N PRO A 299 7.42 -15.96 17.94
CA PRO A 299 8.08 -16.28 16.67
C PRO A 299 7.89 -15.23 15.59
N ASN A 300 6.82 -14.43 15.66
CA ASN A 300 6.48 -13.46 14.62
C ASN A 300 5.98 -12.19 15.27
N ALA A 301 6.65 -11.07 14.99
CA ALA A 301 6.24 -9.76 15.48
C ALA A 301 6.64 -8.66 14.51
N VAL A 302 5.80 -7.64 14.39
CA VAL A 302 6.03 -6.42 13.61
C VAL A 302 5.63 -5.21 14.44
N SER A 303 6.28 -4.08 14.17
CA SER A 303 5.97 -2.81 14.82
C SER A 303 5.00 -2.02 13.97
N GLY A 304 3.91 -1.60 14.58
CA GLY A 304 3.20 -0.41 14.13
C GLY A 304 3.81 0.85 14.73
N SER A 305 3.21 2.00 14.41
CA SER A 305 3.62 3.29 14.99
C SER A 305 2.81 3.68 16.22
N GLN A 306 1.50 3.39 16.21
CA GLN A 306 0.57 3.82 17.26
C GLN A 306 -0.69 2.93 17.27
N TYR A 307 -1.32 2.87 18.45
CA TYR A 307 -2.67 2.32 18.58
C TYR A 307 -3.66 3.22 17.84
N LEU A 308 -4.60 2.60 17.13
CA LEU A 308 -5.79 3.25 16.59
C LEU A 308 -7.03 2.91 17.40
N VAL A 309 -7.09 1.70 17.96
CA VAL A 309 -8.21 1.24 18.79
C VAL A 309 -7.65 0.52 20.01
N LYS A 310 -8.20 0.79 21.18
CA LYS A 310 -7.97 0.07 22.45
C LYS A 310 -9.30 -0.16 23.13
N ASP A 311 -9.52 -1.37 23.67
CA ASP A 311 -10.74 -1.76 24.37
C ASP A 311 -12.04 -1.44 23.58
N GLY A 312 -11.98 -1.62 22.26
CA GLY A 312 -13.08 -1.36 21.32
C GLY A 312 -13.40 0.12 21.09
N LYS A 313 -12.54 1.03 21.52
CA LYS A 313 -12.72 2.49 21.37
C LYS A 313 -11.59 3.12 20.56
N PRO A 314 -11.87 4.17 19.77
CA PRO A 314 -10.82 4.91 19.06
C PRO A 314 -9.81 5.49 20.05
N GLU A 315 -8.51 5.30 19.80
CA GLU A 315 -7.42 5.92 20.53
C GLU A 315 -7.11 7.26 19.85
N THR A 316 -7.57 8.38 20.42
CA THR A 316 -7.38 9.71 19.82
C THR A 316 -6.33 10.57 20.51
N ALA A 317 -5.98 10.25 21.77
CA ALA A 317 -5.11 11.08 22.60
C ALA A 317 -3.64 11.00 22.20
N ASN A 318 -3.20 9.81 21.76
CA ASN A 318 -1.80 9.53 21.46
C ASN A 318 -1.49 9.49 19.95
N LEU A 319 -2.41 9.93 19.10
CA LEU A 319 -2.18 9.99 17.66
C LEU A 319 -1.23 11.14 17.31
N ASN A 320 -0.22 10.87 16.47
CA ASN A 320 0.67 11.90 15.98
C ASN A 320 -0.07 12.87 15.04
N PRO A 321 -0.28 14.16 15.44
CA PRO A 321 -1.03 15.11 14.61
C PRO A 321 -0.37 15.39 13.27
N ALA A 322 0.97 15.34 13.20
CA ALA A 322 1.72 15.55 11.96
C ALA A 322 1.49 14.44 10.92
N SER A 323 0.96 13.28 11.35
CA SER A 323 0.68 12.13 10.49
C SER A 323 -0.81 11.91 10.23
N ASP A 324 -1.69 12.79 10.73
CA ASP A 324 -3.15 12.62 10.69
C ASP A 324 -3.80 13.15 9.39
N ALA A 325 -3.04 13.74 8.48
CA ALA A 325 -3.55 14.04 7.14
C ALA A 325 -3.99 12.74 6.42
N ARG A 326 -4.91 12.85 5.46
CA ARG A 326 -5.37 11.69 4.68
C ARG A 326 -4.23 11.09 3.87
N HIS A 327 -4.00 9.80 4.09
CA HIS A 327 -2.99 9.02 3.40
C HIS A 327 -3.50 7.61 3.11
N PRO A 328 -2.87 6.89 2.17
CA PRO A 328 -3.00 5.44 2.11
C PRO A 328 -2.59 4.82 3.46
N ARG A 329 -3.34 3.84 3.93
CA ARG A 329 -3.12 3.20 5.24
C ARG A 329 -3.05 1.69 5.09
N THR A 330 -2.20 1.07 5.90
CA THR A 330 -2.26 -0.35 6.22
C THR A 330 -2.47 -0.46 7.72
N VAL A 331 -3.49 -1.20 8.14
CA VAL A 331 -3.93 -1.28 9.53
C VAL A 331 -4.17 -2.74 9.89
N LEU A 332 -3.78 -3.13 11.10
CA LEU A 332 -4.07 -4.44 11.64
C LEU A 332 -4.97 -4.32 12.87
N GLY A 333 -6.09 -5.02 12.85
CA GLY A 333 -7.03 -5.11 13.96
C GLY A 333 -7.15 -6.53 14.50
N VAL A 334 -7.53 -6.62 15.76
CA VAL A 334 -7.86 -7.86 16.47
C VAL A 334 -9.26 -7.68 17.04
N THR A 335 -10.16 -8.60 16.70
CA THR A 335 -11.54 -8.63 17.22
C THR A 335 -11.56 -9.17 18.65
N PRO A 336 -12.64 -8.96 19.43
CA PRO A 336 -12.77 -9.52 20.78
C PRO A 336 -12.59 -11.04 20.89
N TYR A 337 -12.81 -11.77 19.80
CA TYR A 337 -12.75 -13.24 19.76
C TYR A 337 -11.44 -13.80 19.18
N GLY A 338 -10.48 -12.91 18.85
CA GLY A 338 -9.17 -13.27 18.32
C GLY A 338 -9.07 -13.34 16.79
N GLY A 339 -10.15 -13.04 16.05
CA GLY A 339 -10.08 -12.87 14.60
C GLY A 339 -9.26 -11.63 14.22
N ILE A 340 -8.57 -11.70 13.09
CA ILE A 340 -7.64 -10.66 12.60
C ILE A 340 -8.27 -9.92 11.42
N LEU A 341 -8.12 -8.60 11.43
CA LEU A 341 -8.54 -7.71 10.35
C LEU A 341 -7.29 -7.05 9.76
N ILE A 342 -6.97 -7.32 8.50
CA ILE A 342 -5.90 -6.63 7.78
C ILE A 342 -6.56 -5.69 6.78
N VAL A 343 -6.42 -4.39 7.00
CA VAL A 343 -7.11 -3.36 6.21
C VAL A 343 -6.10 -2.56 5.40
N THR A 344 -6.33 -2.44 4.10
CA THR A 344 -5.64 -1.47 3.24
C THR A 344 -6.62 -0.43 2.73
N VAL A 345 -6.20 0.83 2.78
CA VAL A 345 -6.95 1.97 2.24
C VAL A 345 -6.06 2.66 1.23
N ASP A 346 -6.50 2.74 -0.02
CA ASP A 346 -5.76 3.48 -1.05
C ASP A 346 -5.84 4.99 -0.77
N GLY A 347 -4.95 5.78 -1.35
CA GLY A 347 -4.91 7.22 -1.07
C GLY A 347 -4.09 8.01 -2.06
N ARG A 348 -4.20 9.35 -1.99
CA ARG A 348 -3.48 10.32 -2.85
C ARG A 348 -3.82 10.16 -4.34
N GLN A 349 -5.02 9.67 -4.65
CA GLN A 349 -5.51 9.47 -6.01
C GLN A 349 -6.98 9.92 -6.09
N SER A 350 -7.47 10.24 -7.27
CA SER A 350 -8.89 10.62 -7.46
C SER A 350 -9.87 9.50 -7.08
N ILE A 351 -9.47 8.25 -7.30
CA ILE A 351 -10.26 7.07 -6.93
C ILE A 351 -10.26 6.79 -5.43
N SER A 352 -9.28 7.30 -4.69
CA SER A 352 -9.21 7.17 -3.23
C SER A 352 -8.42 8.31 -2.58
N ALA A 353 -9.07 9.09 -1.74
CA ALA A 353 -8.43 10.18 -1.00
C ALA A 353 -7.52 9.69 0.14
N GLY A 354 -7.70 8.45 0.62
CA GLY A 354 -7.09 7.95 1.85
C GLY A 354 -7.81 8.40 3.12
N MET A 355 -7.31 7.91 4.26
CA MET A 355 -7.87 8.18 5.58
C MET A 355 -6.86 8.90 6.48
N SER A 356 -7.37 9.78 7.33
CA SER A 356 -6.67 10.22 8.54
C SER A 356 -6.48 9.03 9.49
N LEU A 357 -5.66 9.17 10.53
CA LEU A 357 -5.54 8.15 11.57
C LEU A 357 -6.85 8.03 12.35
N ARG A 358 -7.55 9.15 12.58
CA ARG A 358 -8.88 9.18 13.20
C ARG A 358 -9.94 8.45 12.38
N GLU A 359 -10.00 8.70 11.08
CA GLU A 359 -10.93 8.01 10.18
C GLU A 359 -10.62 6.51 10.11
N ALA A 360 -9.33 6.14 10.13
CA ALA A 360 -8.92 4.74 10.19
C ALA A 360 -9.32 4.08 11.52
N ALA A 361 -9.15 4.78 12.65
CA ALA A 361 -9.61 4.30 13.95
C ALA A 361 -11.13 4.05 13.98
N ASP A 362 -11.91 5.01 13.50
CA ASP A 362 -13.37 4.88 13.39
C ASP A 362 -13.78 3.72 12.48
N LEU A 363 -13.07 3.53 11.35
CA LEU A 363 -13.28 2.37 10.48
C LEU A 363 -13.02 1.06 11.23
N MET A 364 -11.90 0.95 11.95
CA MET A 364 -11.56 -0.28 12.67
C MET A 364 -12.57 -0.62 13.77
N VAL A 365 -13.10 0.39 14.49
CA VAL A 365 -14.20 0.19 15.45
C VAL A 365 -15.47 -0.28 14.75
N LYS A 366 -15.83 0.32 13.60
CA LYS A 366 -16.99 -0.11 12.80
C LYS A 366 -16.85 -1.55 12.29
N LEU A 367 -15.63 -1.97 11.97
CA LEU A 367 -15.32 -3.34 11.57
C LEU A 367 -15.27 -4.32 12.77
N GLY A 368 -15.39 -3.83 14.00
CA GLY A 368 -15.46 -4.66 15.21
C GLY A 368 -14.10 -5.00 15.83
N ALA A 369 -13.04 -4.25 15.54
CA ALA A 369 -11.77 -4.41 16.24
C ALA A 369 -11.90 -4.00 17.72
N ALA A 370 -11.41 -4.86 18.62
CA ALA A 370 -11.17 -4.51 20.02
C ALA A 370 -9.84 -3.75 20.18
N THR A 371 -8.85 -4.13 19.39
CA THR A 371 -7.54 -3.47 19.35
C THR A 371 -7.13 -3.29 17.90
N ALA A 372 -6.56 -2.14 17.54
CA ALA A 372 -6.02 -1.93 16.20
C ALA A 372 -4.76 -1.08 16.22
N VAL A 373 -3.88 -1.34 15.26
CA VAL A 373 -2.55 -0.75 15.16
C VAL A 373 -2.31 -0.26 13.74
N ASN A 374 -1.80 0.96 13.60
CA ASN A 374 -1.38 1.50 12.32
C ASN A 374 0.00 0.95 11.93
N LEU A 375 0.09 0.29 10.77
CA LEU A 375 1.34 -0.17 10.17
C LEU A 375 1.90 0.89 9.19
N ASP A 376 2.97 0.57 8.47
CA ASP A 376 3.50 1.47 7.44
C ASP A 376 2.44 1.73 6.35
N GLY A 377 2.41 2.97 5.84
CA GLY A 377 1.37 3.43 4.94
C GLY A 377 1.92 4.16 3.73
N GLY A 378 1.11 5.06 3.16
CA GLY A 378 1.52 5.87 2.02
C GLY A 378 1.87 4.99 0.80
N GLY A 379 3.03 5.24 0.20
CA GLY A 379 3.45 4.47 -0.98
C GLY A 379 3.75 2.99 -0.70
N SER A 380 3.86 2.59 0.57
CA SER A 380 4.08 1.20 0.97
C SER A 380 2.80 0.37 0.96
N THR A 381 1.62 1.00 1.13
CA THR A 381 0.33 0.31 1.22
C THR A 381 0.07 -0.52 -0.04
N THR A 382 0.14 -1.84 0.13
CA THR A 382 -0.06 -2.82 -0.93
C THR A 382 -0.72 -4.06 -0.34
N LEU A 383 -1.77 -4.56 -0.99
CA LEU A 383 -2.36 -5.87 -0.75
C LEU A 383 -2.14 -6.74 -1.99
N ALA A 384 -1.46 -7.87 -1.79
CA ALA A 384 -1.33 -8.90 -2.81
C ALA A 384 -2.05 -10.17 -2.37
N VAL A 385 -2.82 -10.78 -3.28
CA VAL A 385 -3.44 -12.10 -3.08
C VAL A 385 -2.99 -13.00 -4.22
N ARG A 386 -2.40 -14.16 -3.90
CA ARG A 386 -1.80 -15.08 -4.89
C ARG A 386 -0.78 -14.38 -5.80
N GLY A 387 -0.04 -13.42 -5.25
CA GLY A 387 0.91 -12.57 -5.99
C GLY A 387 0.28 -11.45 -6.84
N ILE A 388 -1.05 -11.35 -6.91
CA ILE A 388 -1.76 -10.33 -7.68
C ILE A 388 -2.08 -9.13 -6.79
N VAL A 389 -1.72 -7.93 -7.23
CA VAL A 389 -2.04 -6.69 -6.51
C VAL A 389 -3.51 -6.32 -6.70
N LEU A 390 -4.25 -6.22 -5.60
CA LEU A 390 -5.69 -5.95 -5.63
C LEU A 390 -6.07 -4.49 -5.33
N ASN A 391 -5.11 -3.69 -4.87
CA ASN A 391 -5.30 -2.26 -4.58
C ASN A 391 -4.51 -1.38 -5.58
N SER A 392 -4.62 -0.05 -5.45
CA SER A 392 -3.87 0.91 -6.27
C SER A 392 -2.75 1.59 -5.48
N PRO A 393 -1.49 1.12 -5.57
CA PRO A 393 -0.35 1.76 -4.92
C PRO A 393 -0.22 3.24 -5.29
N SER A 394 -0.09 4.10 -4.27
CA SER A 394 -0.23 5.56 -4.45
C SER A 394 0.76 6.18 -5.43
N GLY A 395 1.92 5.55 -5.66
CA GLY A 395 2.95 6.02 -6.60
C GLY A 395 2.76 5.58 -8.05
N GLY A 396 1.66 4.89 -8.38
CA GLY A 396 1.45 4.23 -9.67
C GLY A 396 2.35 3.00 -9.87
N LYS A 397 2.96 2.51 -8.80
CA LYS A 397 3.65 1.21 -8.69
C LYS A 397 3.85 0.89 -7.22
N GLN A 398 3.97 -0.41 -6.92
CA GLN A 398 4.31 -0.88 -5.58
C GLN A 398 5.68 -0.32 -5.17
N ARG A 399 5.78 0.18 -3.94
CA ARG A 399 7.07 0.51 -3.35
C ARG A 399 7.74 -0.79 -2.86
N PRO A 400 9.03 -1.01 -3.14
CA PRO A 400 9.79 -2.04 -2.46
C PRO A 400 9.86 -1.76 -0.96
N VAL A 401 9.43 -2.71 -0.13
CA VAL A 401 9.39 -2.66 1.34
C VAL A 401 10.41 -3.64 1.92
N THR A 402 10.72 -3.54 3.23
CA THR A 402 11.71 -4.41 3.88
C THR A 402 11.12 -5.67 4.49
N ASN A 403 9.80 -5.68 4.73
CA ASN A 403 9.10 -6.81 5.33
C ASN A 403 7.59 -6.77 5.01
N VAL A 404 6.96 -7.93 5.11
CA VAL A 404 5.53 -8.13 4.89
C VAL A 404 4.90 -8.96 6.01
N LEU A 405 3.60 -8.78 6.20
CA LEU A 405 2.75 -9.73 6.91
C LEU A 405 2.10 -10.63 5.87
N ALA A 406 2.35 -11.94 5.98
CA ALA A 406 1.86 -12.96 5.06
C ALA A 406 0.83 -13.87 5.75
N VAL A 407 -0.24 -14.19 5.02
CA VAL A 407 -1.28 -15.14 5.41
C VAL A 407 -1.15 -16.36 4.52
N PHE A 408 -0.90 -17.50 5.15
CA PHE A 408 -0.97 -18.82 4.53
C PHE A 408 -2.31 -19.44 4.90
N ALA A 409 -2.94 -20.11 3.96
CA ALA A 409 -4.11 -20.95 4.19
C ALA A 409 -4.12 -22.08 3.18
N GLN A 410 -4.66 -23.24 3.56
CA GLN A 410 -4.87 -24.33 2.63
C GLN A 410 -6.06 -24.00 1.73
N GLU A 411 -5.84 -23.98 0.42
CA GLU A 411 -6.94 -23.86 -0.54
C GLU A 411 -7.71 -25.19 -0.56
N GLU A 412 -9.04 -25.12 -0.62
CA GLU A 412 -9.85 -26.31 -0.91
C GLU A 412 -9.34 -26.94 -2.21
N THR A 413 -9.35 -28.29 -2.30
CA THR A 413 -8.79 -29.10 -3.39
C THR A 413 -8.77 -28.36 -4.72
N LYS A 414 -7.57 -28.12 -5.28
CA LYS A 414 -7.36 -27.41 -6.55
C LYS A 414 -8.40 -27.87 -7.57
N ALA A 415 -9.43 -27.06 -7.80
CA ALA A 415 -10.32 -27.26 -8.93
C ALA A 415 -9.45 -27.33 -10.19
N ALA A 416 -9.83 -28.19 -11.15
CA ALA A 416 -9.07 -28.34 -12.38
C ALA A 416 -8.82 -26.96 -13.01
N SER A 417 -7.56 -26.72 -13.40
CA SER A 417 -7.17 -25.47 -14.07
C SER A 417 -8.00 -25.29 -15.33
N VAL A 418 -8.46 -24.06 -15.56
CA VAL A 418 -9.27 -23.69 -16.72
C VAL A 418 -8.47 -22.82 -17.68
N ALA A 419 -8.78 -22.87 -18.97
CA ALA A 419 -8.31 -21.88 -19.94
C ALA A 419 -9.11 -20.59 -19.74
N LEU A 420 -8.43 -19.50 -19.37
CA LEU A 420 -9.06 -18.20 -19.09
C LEU A 420 -8.90 -17.22 -20.24
N SER A 421 -9.95 -16.45 -20.50
CA SER A 421 -9.92 -15.28 -21.38
C SER A 421 -10.56 -14.08 -20.69
N ILE A 422 -10.09 -12.88 -21.03
CA ILE A 422 -10.67 -11.62 -20.56
C ILE A 422 -11.21 -10.87 -21.77
N SER A 423 -12.44 -10.35 -21.65
CA SER A 423 -13.08 -9.52 -22.67
C SER A 423 -13.45 -8.16 -22.10
N PRO A 424 -13.12 -7.05 -22.78
CA PRO A 424 -12.27 -6.97 -23.98
C PRO A 424 -10.80 -7.38 -23.69
N PRO A 425 -10.04 -7.91 -24.67
CA PRO A 425 -8.64 -8.32 -24.47
C PRO A 425 -7.66 -7.13 -24.48
N LYS A 426 -8.07 -6.01 -25.07
CA LYS A 426 -7.30 -4.76 -25.14
C LYS A 426 -8.24 -3.56 -25.15
N VAL A 427 -7.89 -2.52 -24.40
CA VAL A 427 -8.62 -1.24 -24.41
C VAL A 427 -7.66 -0.06 -24.31
N GLU A 428 -8.12 1.07 -24.87
CA GLU A 428 -7.56 2.39 -24.61
C GLU A 428 -8.61 3.19 -23.83
N VAL A 429 -8.20 3.83 -22.73
CA VAL A 429 -9.12 4.54 -21.82
C VAL A 429 -8.50 5.85 -21.36
N ALA A 430 -9.27 6.93 -21.42
CA ALA A 430 -8.82 8.22 -20.89
C ALA A 430 -8.73 8.18 -19.36
N SER A 431 -7.77 8.88 -18.79
CA SER A 431 -7.63 9.05 -17.35
C SER A 431 -8.93 9.57 -16.71
N GLY A 432 -9.40 8.89 -15.66
CA GLY A 432 -10.67 9.15 -14.99
C GLY A 432 -11.88 8.40 -15.57
N ALA A 433 -11.77 7.81 -16.77
CA ALA A 433 -12.81 6.96 -17.35
C ALA A 433 -12.70 5.51 -16.88
N SER A 434 -13.83 4.79 -16.96
CA SER A 434 -13.95 3.39 -16.55
C SER A 434 -14.39 2.49 -17.70
N VAL A 435 -14.01 1.22 -17.65
CA VAL A 435 -14.41 0.16 -18.59
C VAL A 435 -14.64 -1.15 -17.84
N GLN A 436 -15.69 -1.87 -18.23
CA GLN A 436 -16.05 -3.15 -17.63
C GLN A 436 -15.35 -4.30 -18.35
N PHE A 437 -14.67 -5.16 -17.59
CA PHE A 437 -14.13 -6.44 -18.07
C PHE A 437 -14.98 -7.62 -17.60
N SER A 438 -14.91 -8.71 -18.34
CA SER A 438 -15.55 -10.00 -18.03
C SER A 438 -14.57 -11.14 -18.28
N VAL A 439 -14.77 -12.27 -17.59
CA VAL A 439 -13.96 -13.49 -17.74
C VAL A 439 -14.77 -14.56 -18.45
N GLY A 440 -14.16 -15.18 -19.46
CA GLY A 440 -14.56 -16.48 -19.98
C GLY A 440 -13.63 -17.57 -19.46
N ALA A 441 -14.17 -18.77 -19.26
CA ALA A 441 -13.39 -19.94 -18.87
C ALA A 441 -13.81 -21.17 -19.68
N ALA A 442 -12.85 -22.04 -20.00
CA ALA A 442 -13.11 -23.34 -20.60
C ALA A 442 -12.31 -24.45 -19.91
N ASP A 443 -12.85 -25.67 -19.89
CA ASP A 443 -12.16 -26.86 -19.40
C ASP A 443 -11.07 -27.33 -20.37
N ALA A 444 -10.35 -28.40 -20.02
CA ALA A 444 -9.30 -28.98 -20.86
C ALA A 444 -9.80 -29.53 -22.22
N SER A 445 -11.11 -29.77 -22.36
CA SER A 445 -11.75 -30.21 -23.60
C SER A 445 -12.30 -29.04 -24.43
N GLY A 446 -12.16 -27.80 -23.94
CA GLY A 446 -12.68 -26.61 -24.60
C GLY A 446 -14.15 -26.30 -24.31
N ASN A 447 -14.80 -27.03 -23.39
CA ASN A 447 -16.18 -26.73 -23.03
C ASN A 447 -16.23 -25.50 -22.12
N PRO A 448 -17.21 -24.58 -22.30
CA PRO A 448 -17.35 -23.42 -21.44
C PRO A 448 -17.64 -23.84 -20.00
N VAL A 449 -16.97 -23.16 -19.06
CA VAL A 449 -17.16 -23.32 -17.62
C VAL A 449 -17.93 -22.11 -17.12
N ASP A 450 -18.98 -22.35 -16.32
CA ASP A 450 -19.71 -21.28 -15.65
C ASP A 450 -18.78 -20.50 -14.71
N VAL A 451 -18.76 -19.17 -14.88
CA VAL A 451 -17.90 -18.25 -14.13
C VAL A 451 -18.77 -17.38 -13.25
N ARG A 452 -18.65 -17.57 -11.94
CA ARG A 452 -19.31 -16.71 -10.97
C ARG A 452 -18.44 -15.50 -10.65
N PRO A 453 -18.98 -14.26 -10.63
CA PRO A 453 -18.20 -13.06 -10.34
C PRO A 453 -17.46 -13.10 -9.00
N GLU A 454 -18.03 -13.75 -7.97
CA GLU A 454 -17.42 -13.91 -6.66
C GLU A 454 -16.13 -14.74 -6.68
N ASP A 455 -16.00 -15.68 -7.61
CA ASP A 455 -14.85 -16.60 -7.73
C ASP A 455 -13.66 -15.97 -8.47
N VAL A 456 -13.89 -14.91 -9.24
CA VAL A 456 -12.85 -14.24 -10.03
C VAL A 456 -12.14 -13.20 -9.18
N LEU A 457 -10.83 -13.29 -9.03
CA LEU A 457 -10.03 -12.23 -8.44
C LEU A 457 -9.51 -11.28 -9.51
N TRP A 458 -9.67 -9.98 -9.29
CA TRP A 458 -9.23 -8.95 -10.21
C TRP A 458 -8.08 -8.13 -9.63
N GLY A 459 -7.09 -7.80 -10.46
CA GLY A 459 -6.00 -6.91 -10.09
C GLY A 459 -5.43 -6.14 -11.28
N VAL A 460 -4.48 -5.25 -11.01
CA VAL A 460 -3.81 -4.45 -12.05
C VAL A 460 -2.31 -4.68 -11.99
N ASP A 461 -1.71 -4.87 -13.17
CA ASP A 461 -0.28 -4.85 -13.41
C ASP A 461 0.10 -3.58 -14.19
N GLY A 462 1.28 -3.02 -13.93
CA GLY A 462 1.76 -1.77 -14.56
C GLY A 462 1.29 -0.45 -13.92
N GLY A 463 0.39 -0.50 -12.93
CA GLY A 463 0.05 0.65 -12.07
C GLY A 463 -0.56 1.86 -12.79
N VAL A 464 -1.28 1.59 -13.88
CA VAL A 464 -1.97 2.58 -14.72
C VAL A 464 -3.37 2.94 -14.22
N GLY A 465 -3.93 2.17 -13.30
CA GLY A 465 -5.28 2.36 -12.79
C GLY A 465 -5.65 1.35 -11.71
N PHE A 466 -6.95 1.21 -11.48
CA PHE A 466 -7.54 0.33 -10.47
C PHE A 466 -8.67 -0.48 -11.09
N VAL A 467 -8.74 -1.77 -10.79
CA VAL A 467 -9.89 -2.62 -11.12
C VAL A 467 -10.57 -3.03 -9.82
N ASN A 468 -11.88 -2.82 -9.73
CA ASN A 468 -12.63 -3.32 -8.59
C ASN A 468 -12.87 -4.83 -8.72
N GLN A 469 -13.29 -5.47 -7.64
CA GLN A 469 -13.54 -6.90 -7.60
C GLN A 469 -14.79 -7.37 -8.39
N GLY A 470 -15.49 -6.44 -9.05
CA GLY A 470 -16.52 -6.70 -10.06
C GLY A 470 -16.00 -6.61 -11.51
N GLY A 471 -14.72 -6.34 -11.73
CA GLY A 471 -14.10 -6.26 -13.06
C GLY A 471 -14.17 -4.89 -13.74
N GLU A 472 -14.60 -3.84 -13.02
CA GLU A 472 -14.62 -2.48 -13.56
C GLU A 472 -13.27 -1.80 -13.35
N PHE A 473 -12.56 -1.53 -14.43
CA PHE A 473 -11.28 -0.81 -14.43
C PHE A 473 -11.49 0.69 -14.57
N THR A 474 -10.71 1.49 -13.85
CA THR A 474 -10.65 2.95 -13.96
C THR A 474 -9.22 3.39 -14.21
N GLY A 475 -8.98 4.12 -15.31
CA GLY A 475 -7.67 4.67 -15.64
C GLY A 475 -7.31 5.83 -14.72
N VAL A 476 -6.07 5.88 -14.22
CA VAL A 476 -5.60 6.94 -13.31
C VAL A 476 -4.32 7.59 -13.82
N LYS A 477 -3.34 6.76 -14.20
CA LYS A 477 -2.02 7.22 -14.63
C LYS A 477 -1.81 6.85 -16.09
N ALA A 478 -1.48 7.84 -16.91
CA ALA A 478 -1.20 7.62 -18.33
C ALA A 478 0.00 6.66 -18.51
N GLY A 479 -0.13 5.72 -19.44
CA GLY A 479 0.84 4.65 -19.69
C GLY A 479 0.17 3.33 -20.06
N SER A 480 0.97 2.26 -20.13
CA SER A 480 0.51 0.91 -20.47
C SER A 480 0.59 -0.04 -19.28
N GLY A 481 -0.38 -0.94 -19.17
CA GLY A 481 -0.43 -1.98 -18.15
C GLY A 481 -1.37 -3.12 -18.54
N SER A 482 -1.81 -3.89 -17.55
CA SER A 482 -2.78 -4.95 -17.79
C SER A 482 -3.75 -5.11 -16.63
N VAL A 483 -5.01 -5.42 -16.94
CA VAL A 483 -5.94 -6.00 -15.98
C VAL A 483 -5.64 -7.49 -15.90
N VAL A 484 -5.57 -8.02 -14.69
CA VAL A 484 -5.29 -9.43 -14.39
C VAL A 484 -6.53 -10.05 -13.76
N ALA A 485 -6.94 -11.21 -14.27
CA ALA A 485 -7.96 -12.04 -13.64
C ALA A 485 -7.34 -13.36 -13.18
N TRP A 486 -7.75 -13.84 -12.01
CA TRP A 486 -7.44 -15.18 -11.52
C TRP A 486 -8.72 -15.96 -11.25
N LEU A 487 -8.73 -17.23 -11.65
CA LEU A 487 -9.81 -18.17 -11.38
C LEU A 487 -9.25 -19.60 -11.39
N ARG A 488 -9.53 -20.38 -10.32
CA ARG A 488 -9.19 -21.82 -10.21
C ARG A 488 -7.72 -22.14 -10.55
N GLY A 489 -6.79 -21.33 -10.05
CA GLY A 489 -5.35 -21.53 -10.26
C GLY A 489 -4.81 -21.02 -11.59
N SER A 490 -5.68 -20.57 -12.50
CA SER A 490 -5.30 -19.97 -13.78
C SER A 490 -5.31 -18.44 -13.71
N THR A 491 -4.48 -17.80 -14.53
CA THR A 491 -4.48 -16.35 -14.71
C THR A 491 -4.61 -15.97 -16.18
N ALA A 492 -5.25 -14.83 -16.44
CA ALA A 492 -5.29 -14.18 -17.74
C ALA A 492 -5.00 -12.69 -17.60
N LYS A 493 -4.55 -12.06 -18.69
CA LYS A 493 -4.29 -10.61 -18.76
C LYS A 493 -5.02 -9.99 -19.95
N ALA A 494 -5.55 -8.79 -19.76
CA ALA A 494 -6.02 -7.90 -20.83
C ALA A 494 -5.18 -6.62 -20.83
N GLU A 495 -4.78 -6.16 -22.02
CA GLU A 495 -3.98 -4.94 -22.17
C GLU A 495 -4.82 -3.69 -21.91
N VAL A 496 -4.26 -2.75 -21.15
CA VAL A 496 -4.85 -1.42 -20.94
C VAL A 496 -3.82 -0.35 -21.31
N VAL A 497 -4.22 0.60 -22.15
CA VAL A 497 -3.48 1.84 -22.39
C VAL A 497 -4.30 2.97 -21.81
N VAL A 498 -3.73 3.70 -20.85
CA VAL A 498 -4.35 4.88 -20.26
C VAL A 498 -3.77 6.12 -20.94
N THR A 499 -4.62 6.95 -21.50
CA THR A 499 -4.26 8.26 -22.07
C THR A 499 -4.58 9.39 -21.10
N ALA A 500 -4.01 10.57 -21.32
CA ALA A 500 -4.32 11.74 -20.51
C ALA A 500 -5.81 12.11 -20.66
N GLY A 501 -6.43 12.53 -19.56
CA GLY A 501 -7.79 13.06 -19.58
C GLY A 501 -7.85 14.48 -20.15
N ALA A 502 -9.04 15.09 -20.08
CA ALA A 502 -9.21 16.50 -20.44
C ALA A 502 -8.33 17.42 -19.57
N PRO A 503 -7.81 18.56 -20.11
CA PRO A 503 -7.15 19.57 -19.32
C PRO A 503 -7.97 19.98 -18.09
N ALA A 504 -7.35 19.93 -16.91
CA ALA A 504 -8.00 20.31 -15.64
C ALA A 504 -7.21 21.38 -14.87
N SER A 505 -5.92 21.53 -15.16
CA SER A 505 -5.09 22.58 -14.56
C SER A 505 -4.00 23.06 -15.51
N ILE A 506 -3.64 24.33 -15.38
CA ILE A 506 -2.53 24.96 -16.08
C ILE A 506 -1.67 25.72 -15.07
N ALA A 507 -0.36 25.47 -15.09
CA ALA A 507 0.63 26.20 -14.29
C ALA A 507 1.54 26.99 -15.23
N VAL A 508 1.81 28.25 -14.91
CA VAL A 508 2.59 29.16 -15.77
C VAL A 508 3.79 29.69 -15.00
N LYS A 509 4.96 29.67 -15.64
CA LYS A 509 6.19 30.30 -15.13
C LYS A 509 6.73 31.26 -16.17
N ALA A 510 7.10 32.45 -15.71
CA ALA A 510 7.85 33.43 -16.51
C ALA A 510 9.30 33.46 -16.04
N GLN A 511 10.24 33.35 -16.97
CA GLN A 511 11.66 33.46 -16.71
C GLN A 511 12.23 34.59 -17.57
N PRO A 512 12.83 35.65 -16.98
CA PRO A 512 13.48 36.69 -17.77
C PRO A 512 14.68 36.12 -18.51
N ASP A 513 14.91 36.62 -19.73
CA ASP A 513 16.15 36.39 -20.46
C ASP A 513 17.33 37.02 -19.70
N ALA A 514 18.50 36.40 -19.81
CA ALA A 514 19.68 36.85 -19.09
C ALA A 514 20.30 38.12 -19.68
N MET A 515 20.12 38.34 -20.98
CA MET A 515 20.74 39.41 -21.76
C MET A 515 19.73 40.50 -22.14
N ASP A 516 18.43 40.16 -22.21
CA ASP A 516 17.36 41.08 -22.57
C ASP A 516 16.28 41.17 -21.45
N PRO A 517 16.26 42.25 -20.66
CA PRO A 517 15.32 42.39 -19.53
C PRO A 517 13.85 42.55 -19.97
N LEU A 518 13.58 42.75 -21.26
CA LEU A 518 12.23 42.84 -21.83
C LEU A 518 11.81 41.56 -22.56
N ARG A 519 12.66 40.53 -22.55
CA ARG A 519 12.35 39.19 -23.06
C ARG A 519 12.11 38.22 -21.91
N PHE A 520 11.06 37.44 -22.04
CA PHE A 520 10.68 36.43 -21.06
C PHE A 520 10.35 35.13 -21.77
N ARG A 521 10.92 34.03 -21.28
CA ARG A 521 10.46 32.69 -21.61
C ARG A 521 9.27 32.33 -20.73
N ILE A 522 8.12 32.14 -21.34
CA ILE A 522 6.89 31.72 -20.67
C ILE A 522 6.70 30.23 -20.88
N THR A 523 6.66 29.47 -19.78
CA THR A 523 6.43 28.03 -19.79
C THR A 523 5.07 27.73 -19.17
N ALA A 524 4.19 27.12 -19.93
CA ALA A 524 2.90 26.62 -19.50
C ALA A 524 2.94 25.09 -19.38
N SER A 525 2.48 24.55 -18.24
CA SER A 525 2.36 23.10 -18.01
C SER A 525 0.89 22.75 -17.76
N VAL A 526 0.32 21.93 -18.63
CA VAL A 526 -1.09 21.50 -18.61
C VAL A 526 -1.20 20.08 -18.10
N LYS A 527 -2.11 19.86 -17.16
CA LYS A 527 -2.38 18.53 -16.57
C LYS A 527 -3.87 18.22 -16.49
N ASP A 528 -4.21 16.94 -16.56
CA ASP A 528 -5.55 16.43 -16.31
C ASP A 528 -5.89 16.39 -14.81
N ALA A 529 -7.11 15.97 -14.46
CA ALA A 529 -7.60 15.92 -13.08
C ALA A 529 -6.82 14.93 -12.18
N ASN A 530 -6.11 13.98 -12.78
CA ASN A 530 -5.27 13.00 -12.09
C ASN A 530 -3.78 13.40 -12.09
N GLY A 531 -3.46 14.59 -12.61
CA GLY A 531 -2.11 15.12 -12.66
C GLY A 531 -1.25 14.58 -13.79
N ASN A 532 -1.83 13.87 -14.76
CA ASN A 532 -1.09 13.44 -15.95
C ASN A 532 -0.83 14.64 -16.85
N PRO A 533 0.37 14.72 -17.48
CA PRO A 533 0.62 15.72 -18.52
C PRO A 533 -0.34 15.51 -19.69
N VAL A 534 -0.94 16.58 -20.20
CA VAL A 534 -1.86 16.51 -21.36
C VAL A 534 -1.10 16.93 -22.61
N PRO A 535 -0.74 16.00 -23.51
CA PRO A 535 -0.11 16.34 -24.78
C PRO A 535 -1.13 16.91 -25.76
N LYS A 536 -0.65 17.69 -26.74
CA LYS A 536 -1.46 18.28 -27.82
C LYS A 536 -2.60 19.20 -27.34
N ALA A 537 -2.49 19.71 -26.11
CA ALA A 537 -3.40 20.73 -25.62
C ALA A 537 -2.98 22.08 -26.22
N VAL A 538 -3.91 22.77 -26.88
CA VAL A 538 -3.64 24.07 -27.50
C VAL A 538 -3.55 25.15 -26.42
N VAL A 539 -2.38 25.79 -26.30
CA VAL A 539 -2.11 26.87 -25.34
C VAL A 539 -1.94 28.19 -26.08
N ARG A 540 -2.68 29.21 -25.65
CA ARG A 540 -2.61 30.59 -26.17
C ARG A 540 -1.88 31.49 -25.20
N PHE A 541 -0.95 32.28 -25.70
CA PHE A 541 -0.18 33.28 -24.97
C PHE A 541 -0.60 34.68 -25.45
N SER A 542 -1.17 35.48 -24.54
CA SER A 542 -1.66 36.83 -24.83
C SER A 542 -0.91 37.84 -23.94
N PRO A 543 0.20 38.41 -24.43
CA PRO A 543 0.91 39.49 -23.74
C PRO A 543 0.03 40.73 -23.57
N SER A 544 0.32 41.53 -22.54
CA SER A 544 -0.21 42.89 -22.42
C SER A 544 0.35 43.83 -23.49
N ASP A 545 -0.30 44.98 -23.67
CA ASP A 545 -0.03 45.97 -24.73
C ASP A 545 1.45 46.13 -25.09
N GLY A 546 1.75 46.02 -26.38
CA GLY A 546 3.10 46.16 -26.92
C GLY A 546 4.00 44.92 -26.77
N GLY A 547 3.49 43.82 -26.20
CA GLY A 547 4.19 42.53 -26.12
C GLY A 547 3.86 41.62 -27.30
N GLN A 548 4.86 40.91 -27.81
CA GLN A 548 4.71 39.91 -28.86
C GLN A 548 5.14 38.54 -28.35
N ALA A 549 4.27 37.54 -28.50
CA ALA A 549 4.53 36.16 -28.15
C ALA A 549 4.89 35.36 -29.41
N VAL A 550 6.00 34.61 -29.37
CA VAL A 550 6.45 33.77 -30.48
C VAL A 550 6.77 32.36 -29.96
N PRO A 551 5.99 31.34 -30.34
CA PRO A 551 4.68 31.44 -31.00
C PRO A 551 3.59 32.00 -30.07
N GLY A 552 2.55 32.62 -30.63
CA GLY A 552 1.39 33.10 -29.84
C GLY A 552 0.41 31.99 -29.44
N GLU A 553 0.42 30.88 -30.17
CA GLU A 553 -0.36 29.67 -29.90
C GLU A 553 0.49 28.44 -30.25
N ILE A 554 0.49 27.42 -29.39
CA ILE A 554 1.23 26.18 -29.62
C ILE A 554 0.60 25.03 -28.83
N GLU A 555 0.69 23.82 -29.39
CA GLU A 555 0.32 22.58 -28.71
C GLU A 555 1.35 22.18 -27.65
N THR A 556 0.89 21.64 -26.52
CA THR A 556 1.78 21.03 -25.54
C THR A 556 2.49 19.79 -26.09
N ASP A 557 3.74 19.61 -25.68
CA ASP A 557 4.53 18.42 -25.98
C ASP A 557 4.08 17.18 -25.16
N ALA A 558 4.79 16.06 -25.29
CA ALA A 558 4.53 14.83 -24.55
C ALA A 558 4.59 14.99 -23.00
N SER A 559 5.27 16.03 -22.51
CA SER A 559 5.35 16.39 -21.10
C SER A 559 4.23 17.32 -20.63
N GLY A 560 3.29 17.65 -21.53
CA GLY A 560 2.21 18.60 -21.27
C GLY A 560 2.71 20.04 -21.21
N THR A 561 3.84 20.35 -21.83
CA THR A 561 4.49 21.66 -21.75
C THR A 561 4.38 22.42 -23.07
N ALA A 562 4.01 23.69 -23.00
CA ALA A 562 4.05 24.65 -24.09
C ALA A 562 4.96 25.82 -23.70
N VAL A 563 5.80 26.28 -24.63
CA VAL A 563 6.75 27.38 -24.38
C VAL A 563 6.58 28.45 -25.45
N SER A 564 6.57 29.72 -25.01
CA SER A 564 6.57 30.89 -25.87
C SER A 564 7.57 31.91 -25.35
N ASP A 565 8.36 32.50 -26.25
CA ASP A 565 9.21 33.63 -25.91
C ASP A 565 8.40 34.92 -26.15
N VAL A 566 8.34 35.78 -25.13
CA VAL A 566 7.57 37.03 -25.16
C VAL A 566 8.51 38.21 -25.03
N VAL A 567 8.42 39.15 -25.96
CA VAL A 567 9.28 40.34 -26.02
C VAL A 567 8.44 41.61 -26.02
N TRP A 568 8.87 42.62 -25.27
CA TRP A 568 8.36 43.98 -25.36
C TRP A 568 9.43 44.92 -25.92
N GLU A 569 9.03 45.86 -26.76
CA GLU A 569 9.96 46.87 -27.32
C GLU A 569 10.38 47.93 -26.30
N ARG A 570 9.59 48.11 -25.23
CA ARG A 570 9.85 49.09 -24.16
C ARG A 570 9.31 48.60 -22.82
N SER A 571 9.92 49.08 -21.73
CA SER A 571 9.43 48.83 -20.38
C SER A 571 8.12 49.58 -20.13
N LEU A 572 7.06 48.85 -19.81
CA LEU A 572 5.75 49.40 -19.45
C LEU A 572 5.40 49.02 -18.01
N PRO A 573 4.53 49.78 -17.32
CA PRO A 573 4.19 49.52 -15.91
C PRO A 573 3.61 48.13 -15.64
N ASN A 574 2.96 47.53 -16.64
CA ASN A 574 2.20 46.29 -16.52
C ASN A 574 2.60 45.27 -17.59
N LEU A 575 3.85 44.78 -17.55
CA LEU A 575 4.28 43.64 -18.37
C LEU A 575 3.69 42.35 -17.81
N ALA A 576 2.78 41.73 -18.54
CA ALA A 576 2.14 40.49 -18.12
C ALA A 576 1.73 39.64 -19.32
N VAL A 577 1.59 38.34 -19.11
CA VAL A 577 1.07 37.41 -20.12
C VAL A 577 -0.13 36.69 -19.54
N SER A 578 -1.25 36.75 -20.24
CA SER A 578 -2.41 35.89 -19.97
C SER A 578 -2.26 34.61 -20.78
N VAL A 579 -2.30 33.45 -20.12
CA VAL A 579 -2.13 32.15 -20.76
C VAL A 579 -3.42 31.34 -20.59
N ALA A 580 -3.96 30.83 -21.69
CA ALA A 580 -5.22 30.09 -21.72
C ALA A 580 -5.06 28.72 -22.40
N CYS A 581 -5.86 27.74 -21.98
CA CYS A 581 -5.89 26.39 -22.54
C CYS A 581 -7.31 25.81 -22.41
N GLY A 582 -8.02 25.65 -23.54
CA GLY A 582 -9.42 25.21 -23.56
C GLY A 582 -10.32 26.07 -22.65
N ASP A 583 -11.17 25.41 -21.86
CA ASP A 583 -12.11 26.06 -20.93
C ASP A 583 -11.50 26.38 -19.55
N LEU A 584 -10.20 26.14 -19.36
CA LEU A 584 -9.53 26.48 -18.11
C LEU A 584 -9.49 27.99 -17.91
N LYS A 585 -9.70 28.43 -16.66
CA LYS A 585 -9.53 29.84 -16.28
C LYS A 585 -8.12 30.32 -16.67
N PRO A 586 -7.99 31.40 -17.47
CA PRO A 586 -6.68 31.91 -17.86
C PRO A 586 -5.82 32.29 -16.66
N VAL A 587 -4.52 32.00 -16.74
CA VAL A 587 -3.53 32.36 -15.73
C VAL A 587 -2.75 33.56 -16.22
N LYS A 588 -2.78 34.64 -15.44
CA LYS A 588 -1.98 35.84 -15.70
C LYS A 588 -0.68 35.77 -14.90
N VAL A 589 0.46 35.92 -15.58
CA VAL A 589 1.78 36.00 -14.95
C VAL A 589 2.38 37.39 -15.19
N GLU A 590 2.92 37.99 -14.14
CA GLU A 590 3.66 39.26 -14.24
C GLU A 590 5.11 39.01 -14.68
N CYS A 591 5.56 39.77 -15.67
CA CYS A 591 6.91 39.71 -16.21
C CYS A 591 7.73 40.88 -15.66
N LYS A 592 8.30 40.73 -14.46
CA LYS A 592 9.09 41.78 -13.82
C LYS A 592 10.53 41.75 -14.33
N PRO A 593 11.01 42.79 -15.04
CA PRO A 593 12.41 42.89 -15.42
C PRO A 593 13.27 42.89 -14.17
N LYS A 594 14.41 42.19 -14.18
CA LYS A 594 15.38 42.35 -13.10
C LYS A 594 15.90 43.78 -13.14
N THR A 595 15.69 44.55 -12.08
CA THR A 595 16.41 45.82 -11.88
C THR A 595 17.90 45.51 -11.87
N ALA A 596 18.66 46.10 -12.79
CA ALA A 596 20.12 46.03 -12.74
C ALA A 596 20.56 46.45 -11.33
N LYS A 597 21.37 45.63 -10.65
CA LYS A 597 22.08 46.11 -9.45
C LYS A 597 22.90 47.34 -9.90
N PRO A 598 22.83 48.48 -9.21
CA PRO A 598 23.70 49.60 -9.52
C PRO A 598 25.15 49.09 -9.48
N ALA A 599 25.90 49.35 -10.56
CA ALA A 599 27.31 49.01 -10.63
C ALA A 599 27.99 49.62 -9.41
N GLY A 600 28.68 48.78 -8.63
CA GLY A 600 29.41 49.22 -7.45
C GLY A 600 30.34 50.35 -7.81
N THR A 601 30.26 51.44 -7.06
CA THR A 601 31.21 52.54 -7.06
C THR A 601 32.62 51.94 -6.90
N ILE A 602 33.46 52.08 -7.92
CA ILE A 602 34.89 51.78 -7.81
C ILE A 602 35.46 52.81 -6.82
N SER A 603 35.83 52.37 -5.62
CA SER A 603 36.64 53.19 -4.72
C SER A 603 38.03 53.35 -5.34
N ARG A 604 38.46 54.60 -5.51
CA ARG A 604 39.84 54.98 -5.85
C ARG A 604 40.81 54.58 -4.74
#